data_AF-A0A1B6M8R1-F1
#
_entry.id   AF-A0A1B6M8R1-F1
#
_cell.length_a   1.000
_cell.length_b   1.000
_cell.length_c   1.000
_cell.angle_alpha   90.00
_cell.angle_beta   90.00
_cell.angle_gamma   90.00
#
_symmetry.space_group_name_H-M   'P 1'
#
loop_
_entity.id
_entity.type
_entity.pdbx_description
1 polymer ?
#
loop_
_entity_poly.entity_id
_entity_poly.type
_entity_poly.pdbx_seq_one_letter_code
_entity_poly.pdbx_strand_id
1 'polypeptide(L)'
;VLLIVLALLLVVFLLVSGILVYFNHVGFKAVPQPLEELCDKTSCTHGASCMTGSDGRATCRCPAECPSLYSPVCGTDGQTYNNLCALRMHSCRKQENVRVQHPGECDSTDPCADKLCPMGARCVPAPDGRSASCVCPRHCPQYGDHAASRPVCGSDNQDYKDQCEMRRSACERGSDIAVKYHGACDPCENLECVEPEVCQLDEDRKPVCRCGDSCSLEFTPVCGSDGKTYSNECALRQESCRSKKSLRIIYRGTCTSGVNPCSSVICSLGEECVISKFGIAQCECPSQCESVVRPVCGNNGQT
;
A
#
# COMPACT_ATOMS: atom_id res chain seq x y z
N VAL A 1 50.76 13.03 -60.87
CA VAL A 1 49.64 13.33 -59.94
C VAL A 1 48.51 14.06 -60.64
N LEU A 2 48.73 15.25 -61.22
CA LEU A 2 47.68 16.04 -61.90
C LEU A 2 46.93 15.27 -63.02
N LEU A 3 47.65 14.52 -63.86
CA LEU A 3 47.05 13.70 -64.92
C LEU A 3 46.15 12.56 -64.39
N ILE A 4 46.48 11.99 -63.24
CA ILE A 4 45.70 10.91 -62.61
C ILE A 4 44.41 11.48 -62.00
N VAL A 5 44.49 12.66 -61.38
CA VAL A 5 43.33 13.36 -60.83
C VAL A 5 42.37 13.79 -61.95
N LEU A 6 42.90 14.31 -63.06
CA LEU A 6 42.10 14.65 -64.24
C LEU A 6 41.41 13.42 -64.83
N ALA A 7 42.09 12.28 -64.93
CA ALA A 7 41.50 11.04 -65.42
C ALA A 7 40.36 10.54 -64.51
N LEU A 8 40.54 10.59 -63.19
CA LEU A 8 39.50 10.19 -62.23
C LEU A 8 38.28 11.11 -62.30
N LEU A 9 38.46 12.42 -62.43
CA LEU A 9 37.36 13.37 -62.59
C LEU A 9 36.59 13.15 -63.89
N LEU A 10 37.28 12.80 -64.98
CA LEU A 10 36.66 12.47 -66.26
C LEU A 10 35.82 11.18 -66.17
N VAL A 11 36.31 10.16 -65.46
CA VAL A 11 35.56 8.91 -65.21
C VAL A 11 34.30 9.18 -64.39
N VAL A 12 34.40 9.98 -63.33
CA VAL A 12 33.23 10.35 -62.50
C VAL A 12 32.21 11.15 -63.33
N PHE A 13 32.68 12.09 -64.15
CA PHE A 13 31.79 12.86 -65.03
C PHE A 13 31.06 11.99 -66.05
N LEU A 14 31.75 11.01 -66.66
CA LEU A 14 31.13 10.06 -67.60
C LEU A 14 30.12 9.13 -66.92
N LEU A 15 30.37 8.71 -65.67
CA LEU A 15 29.43 7.90 -64.91
C LEU A 15 28.18 8.69 -64.51
N VAL A 16 28.34 9.92 -64.00
CA VAL A 16 27.22 10.77 -63.59
C VAL A 16 26.38 11.17 -64.80
N SER A 17 27.02 11.54 -65.91
CA SER A 17 26.31 11.88 -67.15
C SER A 17 25.59 10.66 -67.75
N GLY A 18 26.20 9.47 -67.72
CA GLY A 18 25.54 8.23 -68.11
C GLY A 18 24.32 7.88 -67.25
N ILE A 19 24.40 8.08 -65.93
CA ILE A 19 23.27 7.88 -65.01
C ILE A 19 22.15 8.90 -65.28
N LEU A 20 22.49 10.17 -65.52
CA LEU A 20 21.50 11.20 -65.85
C LEU A 20 20.81 10.94 -67.19
N VAL A 21 21.55 10.46 -68.20
CA VAL A 21 20.97 10.06 -69.50
C VAL A 21 20.08 8.83 -69.34
N TYR A 22 20.49 7.86 -68.51
CA TYR A 22 19.68 6.69 -68.19
C TYR A 22 18.35 7.08 -67.53
N PHE A 23 18.37 7.94 -66.51
CA PHE A 23 17.13 8.41 -65.87
C PHE A 23 16.28 9.33 -66.75
N ASN A 24 16.86 10.04 -67.72
CA ASN A 24 16.09 10.86 -68.66
C ASN A 24 15.46 10.05 -69.81
N HIS A 25 16.08 8.94 -70.25
CA HIS A 25 15.54 8.10 -71.33
C HIS A 25 14.66 6.95 -70.84
N VAL A 26 14.89 6.46 -69.62
CA VAL A 26 13.99 5.47 -69.01
C VAL A 26 12.85 6.22 -68.34
N GLY A 27 11.83 6.56 -69.14
CA GLY A 27 10.58 7.11 -68.64
C GLY A 27 9.99 6.15 -67.60
N PHE A 28 9.92 6.59 -66.35
CA PHE A 28 9.20 5.88 -65.29
C PHE A 28 7.74 5.73 -65.72
N LYS A 29 7.34 4.54 -66.17
CA LYS A 29 5.92 4.20 -66.30
C LYS A 29 5.41 3.99 -64.89
N ALA A 30 4.67 4.96 -64.37
CA ALA A 30 3.92 4.80 -63.13
C ALA A 30 3.01 3.57 -63.27
N VAL A 31 3.22 2.58 -62.41
CA VAL A 31 2.34 1.42 -62.29
C VAL A 31 0.96 1.96 -61.86
N PRO A 32 -0.14 1.66 -62.58
CA PRO A 32 -1.46 2.07 -62.14
C PRO A 32 -1.75 1.37 -60.81
N GLN A 33 -2.00 2.16 -59.76
CA GLN A 33 -2.39 1.62 -58.47
C GLN A 33 -3.77 0.92 -58.59
N PRO A 34 -3.96 -0.26 -58.00
CA PRO A 34 -5.25 -0.97 -58.02
C PRO A 34 -6.34 -0.17 -57.27
N LEU A 35 -7.58 -0.35 -57.71
CA LEU A 35 -8.81 0.39 -57.36
C LEU A 35 -9.31 0.19 -55.90
N GLU A 36 -8.41 0.01 -54.93
CA GLU A 36 -8.78 -0.48 -53.59
C GLU A 36 -8.17 0.31 -52.43
N GLU A 37 -8.06 1.64 -52.54
CA GLU A 37 -7.65 2.51 -51.40
C GLU A 37 -8.23 3.95 -51.46
N LEU A 38 -9.42 4.17 -52.06
CA LEU A 38 -9.95 5.54 -52.15
C LEU A 38 -10.55 6.05 -50.83
N CYS A 39 -11.29 5.21 -50.10
CA CYS A 39 -11.82 5.59 -48.78
C CYS A 39 -10.82 5.42 -47.63
N ASP A 40 -9.76 4.64 -47.82
CA ASP A 40 -8.70 4.47 -46.81
C ASP A 40 -7.85 5.73 -46.61
N LYS A 41 -7.77 6.58 -47.65
CA LYS A 41 -7.06 7.87 -47.60
C LYS A 41 -8.00 9.07 -47.42
N THR A 42 -9.31 8.84 -47.34
CA THR A 42 -10.32 9.90 -47.26
C THR A 42 -10.92 9.96 -45.86
N SER A 43 -10.56 11.00 -45.09
CA SER A 43 -11.15 11.25 -43.77
C SER A 43 -12.40 12.13 -43.90
N CYS A 44 -13.56 11.54 -43.58
CA CYS A 44 -14.82 12.26 -43.57
C CYS A 44 -15.06 12.94 -42.22
N THR A 45 -15.49 14.20 -42.24
CA THR A 45 -15.76 15.01 -41.04
C THR A 45 -17.25 15.02 -40.68
N HIS A 46 -17.57 15.53 -39.49
CA HIS A 46 -18.94 15.75 -39.04
C HIS A 46 -19.82 14.48 -39.05
N GLY A 47 -19.25 13.28 -38.85
CA GLY A 47 -20.03 12.03 -38.81
C GLY A 47 -20.45 11.46 -40.17
N ALA A 48 -19.95 12.00 -41.28
CA ALA A 48 -20.10 11.38 -42.60
C ALA A 48 -19.29 10.07 -42.72
N SER A 49 -19.78 9.14 -43.54
CA SER A 49 -19.06 7.91 -43.90
C SER A 49 -18.60 7.97 -45.36
N CYS A 50 -17.39 7.47 -45.63
CA CYS A 50 -16.86 7.44 -46.99
C CYS A 50 -17.50 6.30 -47.78
N MET A 51 -17.93 6.59 -49.02
CA MET A 51 -18.42 5.61 -49.98
C MET A 51 -17.77 5.84 -51.35
N THR A 52 -17.51 4.78 -52.10
CA THR A 52 -16.99 4.87 -53.47
C THR A 52 -18.14 5.12 -54.45
N GLY A 53 -18.08 6.20 -55.21
CA GLY A 53 -19.04 6.53 -56.26
C GLY A 53 -18.85 5.66 -57.51
N SER A 54 -19.89 5.59 -58.35
CA SER A 54 -19.87 4.86 -59.63
C SER A 54 -18.89 5.44 -60.66
N ASP A 55 -18.44 6.68 -60.42
CA ASP A 55 -17.39 7.40 -61.15
C ASP A 55 -15.97 7.03 -60.67
N GLY A 56 -15.83 6.12 -59.71
CA GLY A 56 -14.56 5.72 -59.14
C GLY A 56 -13.97 6.78 -58.20
N ARG A 57 -14.78 7.65 -57.58
CA ARG A 57 -14.34 8.69 -56.64
C ARG A 57 -14.83 8.40 -55.21
N ALA A 58 -13.97 8.60 -54.20
CA ALA A 58 -14.40 8.59 -52.80
C ALA A 58 -15.25 9.83 -52.49
N THR A 59 -16.46 9.62 -51.96
CA THR A 59 -17.38 10.68 -51.56
C THR A 59 -17.86 10.46 -50.13
N CYS A 60 -17.78 11.49 -49.30
CA CYS A 60 -18.34 11.47 -47.95
C CYS A 60 -19.86 11.72 -48.02
N ARG A 61 -20.64 10.81 -47.45
CA ARG A 61 -22.10 10.95 -47.38
C ARG A 61 -22.62 10.80 -45.95
N CYS A 62 -23.65 11.57 -45.64
CA CYS A 62 -24.37 11.42 -44.38
C CYS A 62 -25.19 10.12 -44.40
N PRO A 63 -25.42 9.49 -43.23
CA PRO A 63 -26.41 8.45 -43.11
C PRO A 63 -27.77 8.90 -43.69
N ALA A 64 -28.31 8.09 -44.62
CA ALA A 64 -29.63 8.33 -45.19
C ALA A 64 -30.73 7.91 -44.22
N GLU A 65 -30.52 6.75 -43.58
CA GLU A 65 -31.43 6.11 -42.64
C GLU A 65 -30.66 5.61 -41.43
N CYS A 66 -31.35 5.52 -40.30
CA CYS A 66 -30.82 4.98 -39.06
C CYS A 66 -31.76 3.91 -38.50
N PRO A 67 -31.24 2.83 -37.89
CA PRO A 67 -32.07 1.84 -37.21
C PRO A 67 -32.93 2.49 -36.11
N SER A 68 -34.14 1.97 -35.91
CA SER A 68 -35.04 2.38 -34.81
C SER A 68 -34.64 1.82 -33.44
N LEU A 69 -33.48 1.15 -33.33
CA LEU A 69 -32.98 0.63 -32.06
C LEU A 69 -32.66 1.80 -31.11
N TYR A 70 -33.31 1.80 -29.94
CA TYR A 70 -33.08 2.80 -28.90
C TYR A 70 -31.85 2.42 -28.07
N SER A 71 -30.78 3.19 -28.21
CA SER A 71 -29.52 3.05 -27.47
C SER A 71 -28.90 4.44 -27.32
N PRO A 72 -29.41 5.26 -26.39
CA PRO A 72 -29.18 6.69 -26.39
C PRO A 72 -27.72 7.06 -26.13
N VAL A 73 -27.29 8.17 -26.73
CA VAL A 73 -25.98 8.79 -26.47
C VAL A 73 -26.13 10.29 -26.25
N CYS A 74 -25.34 10.83 -25.34
CA CYS A 74 -25.28 12.26 -25.08
C CYS A 74 -24.22 12.87 -26.00
N GLY A 75 -24.63 13.86 -26.79
CA GLY A 75 -23.71 14.64 -27.63
C GLY A 75 -22.96 15.70 -26.83
N THR A 76 -21.79 16.11 -27.33
CA THR A 76 -21.01 17.24 -26.78
C THR A 76 -21.73 18.59 -26.86
N ASP A 77 -22.84 18.64 -27.60
CA ASP A 77 -23.79 19.74 -27.70
C ASP A 77 -24.87 19.72 -26.60
N GLY A 78 -24.82 18.76 -25.68
CA GLY A 78 -25.80 18.58 -24.61
C GLY A 78 -27.14 18.01 -25.08
N GLN A 79 -27.24 17.50 -26.32
CA GLN A 79 -28.46 16.88 -26.83
C GLN A 79 -28.40 15.35 -26.76
N THR A 80 -29.52 14.75 -26.38
CA THR A 80 -29.69 13.29 -26.40
C THR A 80 -30.06 12.80 -27.80
N TYR A 81 -29.34 11.81 -28.31
CA TYR A 81 -29.64 11.16 -29.58
C TYR A 81 -30.08 9.72 -29.35
N ASN A 82 -31.16 9.28 -30.01
CA ASN A 82 -31.73 7.94 -29.87
C ASN A 82 -30.72 6.80 -30.05
N ASN A 83 -29.71 7.01 -30.90
CA ASN A 83 -28.56 6.14 -31.07
C ASN A 83 -27.39 6.87 -31.74
N LEU A 84 -26.23 6.22 -31.80
CA LEU A 84 -25.02 6.75 -32.44
C LEU A 84 -25.21 7.12 -33.92
N CYS A 85 -26.07 6.39 -34.64
CA CYS A 85 -26.37 6.72 -36.03
C CYS A 85 -27.10 8.06 -36.13
N ALA A 86 -28.11 8.28 -35.29
CA ALA A 86 -28.86 9.54 -35.25
C ALA A 86 -27.94 10.73 -34.94
N LEU A 87 -27.00 10.57 -34.01
CA LEU A 87 -25.98 11.60 -33.71
C LEU A 87 -25.12 11.90 -34.93
N ARG A 88 -24.54 10.87 -35.56
CA ARG A 88 -23.70 11.04 -36.77
C ARG A 88 -24.46 11.68 -37.92
N MET A 89 -25.72 11.30 -38.10
CA MET A 89 -26.61 11.87 -39.10
C MET A 89 -26.89 13.35 -38.85
N HIS A 90 -27.18 13.72 -37.60
CA HIS A 90 -27.39 15.12 -37.21
C HIS A 90 -26.13 15.95 -37.43
N SER A 91 -25.01 15.53 -36.83
CA SER A 91 -23.67 16.10 -36.98
C SER A 91 -23.35 16.36 -38.47
N CYS A 92 -23.64 15.38 -39.33
CA CYS A 92 -23.31 15.45 -40.76
C CYS A 92 -24.22 16.40 -41.53
N ARG A 93 -25.54 16.35 -41.28
CA ARG A 93 -26.51 17.21 -41.98
C ARG A 93 -26.38 18.68 -41.56
N LYS A 94 -26.02 18.92 -40.30
CA LYS A 94 -25.83 20.26 -39.74
C LYS A 94 -24.41 20.81 -39.95
N GLN A 95 -23.46 19.98 -40.39
CA GLN A 95 -22.04 20.32 -40.49
C GLN A 95 -21.46 20.80 -39.15
N GLU A 96 -21.84 20.11 -38.08
CA GLU A 96 -21.39 20.38 -36.71
C GLU A 96 -20.46 19.27 -36.24
N ASN A 97 -19.54 19.55 -35.32
CA ASN A 97 -18.62 18.54 -34.76
C ASN A 97 -19.16 17.93 -33.46
N VAL A 98 -20.42 17.49 -33.49
CA VAL A 98 -21.03 16.80 -32.34
C VAL A 98 -20.41 15.41 -32.22
N ARG A 99 -19.79 15.13 -31.08
CA ARG A 99 -19.22 13.83 -30.69
C ARG A 99 -20.00 13.26 -29.51
N VAL A 100 -19.82 11.97 -29.22
CA VAL A 100 -20.37 11.38 -28.00
C VAL A 100 -19.59 11.92 -26.80
N GLN A 101 -20.30 12.53 -25.85
CA GLN A 101 -19.76 12.92 -24.54
C GLN A 101 -19.76 11.71 -23.58
N HIS A 102 -20.91 11.05 -23.44
CA HIS A 102 -21.06 9.81 -22.67
C HIS A 102 -22.21 8.96 -23.22
N PRO A 103 -22.24 7.64 -22.95
CA PRO A 103 -23.41 6.81 -23.25
C PRO A 103 -24.61 7.20 -22.37
N GLY A 104 -25.83 7.03 -22.88
CA GLY A 104 -27.07 7.45 -22.20
C GLY A 104 -27.57 8.83 -22.63
N GLU A 105 -28.61 9.32 -21.97
CA GLU A 105 -29.22 10.63 -22.23
C GLU A 105 -28.47 11.73 -21.48
N CYS A 106 -28.41 12.95 -22.02
CA CYS A 106 -27.67 14.07 -21.40
C CYS A 106 -28.23 14.50 -20.03
N ASP A 107 -29.54 14.32 -19.82
CA ASP A 107 -30.20 14.61 -18.54
C ASP A 107 -30.10 13.44 -17.54
N SER A 108 -29.30 12.40 -17.84
CA SER A 108 -29.02 11.35 -16.87
C SER A 108 -28.10 11.90 -15.77
N THR A 109 -28.71 12.47 -14.73
CA THR A 109 -28.04 12.72 -13.46
C THR A 109 -27.45 11.40 -12.97
N ASP A 110 -26.18 11.40 -12.53
CA ASP A 110 -25.57 10.20 -11.94
C ASP A 110 -26.52 9.61 -10.89
N PRO A 111 -27.08 8.40 -11.11
CA PRO A 111 -28.09 7.84 -10.22
C PRO A 111 -27.48 7.48 -8.85
N CYS A 112 -26.15 7.57 -8.71
CA CYS A 112 -25.43 7.44 -7.46
C CYS A 112 -25.08 8.77 -6.77
N ALA A 113 -25.33 9.93 -7.39
CA ALA A 113 -24.96 11.23 -6.82
C ALA A 113 -25.57 11.47 -5.43
N ASP A 114 -26.87 11.17 -5.29
CA ASP A 114 -27.62 11.38 -4.04
C ASP A 114 -28.00 10.07 -3.32
N LYS A 115 -27.59 8.92 -3.86
CA LYS A 115 -27.97 7.62 -3.32
C LYS A 115 -27.02 7.20 -2.19
N LEU A 116 -27.50 7.31 -0.96
CA LEU A 116 -26.82 6.79 0.22
C LEU A 116 -27.02 5.28 0.33
N CYS A 117 -25.91 4.54 0.28
CA CYS A 117 -25.92 3.10 0.46
C CYS A 117 -25.63 2.74 1.93
N PRO A 118 -26.44 1.86 2.54
CA PRO A 118 -26.24 1.47 3.94
C PRO A 118 -25.06 0.50 4.09
N MET A 119 -24.51 0.42 5.31
CA MET A 119 -23.62 -0.65 5.77
C MET A 119 -22.42 -0.94 4.85
N GLY A 120 -21.61 0.06 4.51
CA GLY A 120 -20.39 -0.15 3.71
C GLY A 120 -20.62 -0.58 2.25
N ALA A 121 -21.86 -0.68 1.79
CA ALA A 121 -22.19 -0.94 0.39
C ALA A 121 -21.78 0.25 -0.50
N ARG A 122 -21.38 -0.05 -1.74
CA ARG A 122 -21.10 0.97 -2.75
C ARG A 122 -22.27 1.11 -3.71
N CYS A 123 -22.52 2.34 -4.14
CA CYS A 123 -23.49 2.59 -5.19
C CYS A 123 -22.91 2.23 -6.57
N VAL A 124 -23.71 1.56 -7.39
CA VAL A 124 -23.42 1.33 -8.81
C VAL A 124 -24.64 1.67 -9.66
N PRO A 125 -24.50 2.31 -10.83
CA PRO A 125 -25.59 2.45 -11.78
C PRO A 125 -26.14 1.08 -12.19
N ALA A 126 -27.45 0.97 -12.31
CA ALA A 126 -28.11 -0.21 -12.84
C ALA A 126 -27.94 -0.28 -14.38
N PRO A 127 -28.17 -1.45 -15.00
CA PRO A 127 -28.04 -1.61 -16.46
C PRO A 127 -28.95 -0.69 -17.29
N ASP A 128 -30.01 -0.16 -16.68
CA ASP A 128 -30.93 0.80 -17.32
C ASP A 128 -30.34 2.22 -17.46
N GLY A 129 -29.20 2.50 -16.82
CA GLY A 129 -28.53 3.80 -16.84
C GLY A 129 -29.32 4.94 -16.16
N ARG A 130 -30.40 4.62 -15.45
CA ARG A 130 -31.32 5.58 -14.82
C ARG A 130 -31.53 5.31 -13.34
N SER A 131 -31.44 4.05 -12.92
CA SER A 131 -31.51 3.66 -11.52
C SER A 131 -30.11 3.28 -11.01
N ALA A 132 -29.98 3.17 -9.69
CA ALA A 132 -28.76 2.74 -9.04
C ALA A 132 -29.06 1.63 -8.05
N SER A 133 -28.07 0.80 -7.75
CA SER A 133 -28.14 -0.29 -6.79
C SER A 133 -27.00 -0.20 -5.79
N CYS A 134 -27.26 -0.60 -4.55
CA CYS A 134 -26.25 -0.71 -3.51
C CYS A 134 -25.74 -2.14 -3.48
N VAL A 135 -24.45 -2.33 -3.73
CA VAL A 135 -23.83 -3.65 -3.80
C VAL A 135 -22.61 -3.70 -2.89
N CYS A 136 -22.39 -4.87 -2.27
CA CYS A 136 -21.16 -5.10 -1.53
C CYS A 136 -19.96 -5.15 -2.49
N PRO A 137 -18.80 -4.60 -2.11
CA PRO A 137 -17.56 -4.80 -2.86
C PRO A 137 -17.26 -6.28 -3.06
N ARG A 138 -17.08 -6.72 -4.31
CA ARG A 138 -16.74 -8.13 -4.65
C ARG A 138 -15.25 -8.43 -4.47
N HIS A 139 -14.42 -7.42 -4.70
CA HIS A 139 -12.96 -7.48 -4.63
C HIS A 139 -12.45 -6.17 -4.06
N CYS A 140 -11.45 -6.26 -3.20
CA CYS A 140 -10.71 -5.12 -2.67
C CYS A 140 -9.30 -5.15 -3.25
N PRO A 141 -8.97 -4.25 -4.19
CA PRO A 141 -7.63 -4.19 -4.76
C PRO A 141 -6.63 -3.71 -3.70
N GLN A 142 -5.51 -4.43 -3.57
CA GLN A 142 -4.41 -4.06 -2.69
C GLN A 142 -3.37 -3.27 -3.48
N TYR A 143 -3.28 -1.97 -3.24
CA TYR A 143 -2.39 -1.07 -3.96
C TYR A 143 -1.01 -0.92 -3.31
N GLY A 144 -0.51 -1.98 -2.65
CA GLY A 144 0.77 -1.94 -1.91
C GLY A 144 0.79 -0.81 -0.86
N ASP A 145 1.75 0.10 -0.97
CA ASP A 145 2.03 1.18 0.00
C ASP A 145 1.02 2.37 -0.03
N HIS A 146 -0.03 2.28 -0.85
CA HIS A 146 -1.04 3.34 -0.91
C HIS A 146 -1.80 3.48 0.42
N ALA A 147 -2.13 4.72 0.82
CA ALA A 147 -2.79 5.02 2.09
C ALA A 147 -4.12 4.26 2.29
N ALA A 148 -4.83 3.96 1.20
CA ALA A 148 -6.09 3.22 1.22
C ALA A 148 -5.92 1.71 1.49
N SER A 149 -4.72 1.17 1.35
CA SER A 149 -4.38 -0.24 1.63
C SER A 149 -3.85 -0.46 3.05
N ARG A 150 -3.84 0.59 3.88
CA ARG A 150 -3.33 0.50 5.26
C ARG A 150 -4.37 -0.19 6.16
N PRO A 151 -3.92 -1.00 7.13
CA PRO A 151 -4.81 -1.68 8.05
C PRO A 151 -5.63 -0.71 8.89
N VAL A 152 -6.83 -1.14 9.27
CA VAL A 152 -7.75 -0.37 10.12
C VAL A 152 -8.35 -1.27 11.20
N CYS A 153 -8.57 -0.68 12.37
CA CYS A 153 -9.34 -1.29 13.44
C CYS A 153 -10.80 -0.85 13.32
N GLY A 154 -11.71 -1.80 13.21
CA GLY A 154 -13.15 -1.54 13.17
C GLY A 154 -13.73 -1.16 14.53
N SER A 155 -14.91 -0.54 14.51
CA SER A 155 -15.71 -0.26 15.70
C SER A 155 -16.17 -1.52 16.44
N ASP A 156 -16.11 -2.67 15.78
CA ASP A 156 -16.30 -4.01 16.34
C ASP A 156 -15.03 -4.59 17.01
N ASN A 157 -13.97 -3.79 17.14
CA ASN A 157 -12.66 -4.18 17.66
C ASN A 157 -12.00 -5.34 16.88
N GLN A 158 -12.32 -5.45 15.60
CA GLN A 158 -11.66 -6.40 14.69
C GLN A 158 -10.67 -5.67 13.78
N ASP A 159 -9.55 -6.32 13.50
CA ASP A 159 -8.56 -5.86 12.54
C ASP A 159 -8.94 -6.21 11.11
N TYR A 160 -8.81 -5.22 10.23
CA TYR A 160 -9.04 -5.35 8.80
C TYR A 160 -7.78 -4.98 8.04
N LYS A 161 -7.51 -5.74 6.96
CA LYS A 161 -6.37 -5.51 6.07
C LYS A 161 -6.34 -4.10 5.51
N ASP A 162 -7.52 -3.59 5.16
CA ASP A 162 -7.73 -2.24 4.67
C ASP A 162 -9.18 -1.79 4.86
N GLN A 163 -9.48 -0.53 4.52
CA GLN A 163 -10.80 0.05 4.66
C GLN A 163 -11.84 -0.58 3.71
N CYS A 164 -11.43 -1.11 2.55
CA CYS A 164 -12.34 -1.79 1.63
C CYS A 164 -12.81 -3.12 2.22
N GLU A 165 -11.90 -3.93 2.76
CA GLU A 165 -12.22 -5.20 3.41
C GLU A 165 -13.12 -4.99 4.63
N MET A 166 -12.89 -3.92 5.41
CA MET A 166 -13.80 -3.52 6.49
C MET A 166 -15.21 -3.23 5.97
N ARG A 167 -15.34 -2.36 4.95
CA ARG A 167 -16.64 -2.01 4.35
C ARG A 167 -17.35 -3.20 3.71
N ARG A 168 -16.58 -4.10 3.09
CA ARG A 168 -17.08 -5.35 2.53
C ARG A 168 -17.67 -6.24 3.62
N SER A 169 -16.92 -6.47 4.70
CA SER A 169 -17.39 -7.24 5.86
C SER A 169 -18.63 -6.60 6.49
N ALA A 170 -18.65 -5.27 6.64
CA ALA A 170 -19.81 -4.52 7.11
C ALA A 170 -21.06 -4.78 6.24
N CYS A 171 -20.88 -4.74 4.92
CA CYS A 171 -21.95 -4.97 3.95
C CYS A 171 -22.45 -6.40 3.94
N GLU A 172 -21.55 -7.38 3.91
CA GLU A 172 -21.89 -8.81 3.89
C GLU A 172 -22.58 -9.24 5.19
N ARG A 173 -22.21 -8.63 6.33
CA ARG A 173 -22.84 -8.90 7.63
C ARG A 173 -24.04 -8.01 7.94
N GLY A 174 -24.35 -7.03 7.10
CA GLY A 174 -25.39 -6.03 7.37
C GLY A 174 -25.16 -5.27 8.69
N SER A 175 -23.90 -5.02 9.05
CA SER A 175 -23.50 -4.39 10.30
C SER A 175 -22.88 -3.01 10.04
N ASP A 176 -23.11 -2.04 10.93
CA ASP A 176 -22.50 -0.72 10.82
C ASP A 176 -21.12 -0.72 11.46
N ILE A 177 -20.09 -0.78 10.63
CA ILE A 177 -18.70 -0.88 11.05
C ILE A 177 -17.98 0.35 10.53
N ALA A 178 -17.61 1.23 11.45
CA ALA A 178 -16.80 2.39 11.18
C ALA A 178 -15.34 2.10 11.51
N VAL A 179 -14.43 2.88 10.93
CA VAL A 179 -13.03 2.88 11.36
C VAL A 179 -12.99 3.49 12.77
N LYS A 180 -12.56 2.71 13.76
CA LYS A 180 -12.30 3.17 15.12
C LYS A 180 -10.91 3.78 15.22
N TYR A 181 -9.91 3.09 14.66
CA TYR A 181 -8.53 3.57 14.59
C TYR A 181 -7.87 3.18 13.26
N HIS A 182 -6.94 3.99 12.80
CA HIS A 182 -6.03 3.62 11.72
C HIS A 182 -4.89 2.76 12.28
N GLY A 183 -4.59 1.63 11.63
CA GLY A 183 -3.70 0.59 12.15
C GLY A 183 -4.44 -0.50 12.95
N ALA A 184 -3.67 -1.32 13.65
CA ALA A 184 -4.19 -2.46 14.41
C ALA A 184 -5.05 -2.04 15.62
N CYS A 185 -5.93 -2.91 16.08
CA CYS A 185 -6.76 -2.74 17.28
C CYS A 185 -5.92 -2.82 18.56
N ASP A 186 -4.92 -3.70 18.59
CA ASP A 186 -3.89 -3.72 19.63
C ASP A 186 -2.50 -3.44 19.04
N PRO A 187 -2.01 -2.18 19.09
CA PRO A 187 -0.67 -1.87 18.62
C PRO A 187 0.45 -2.53 19.45
N CYS A 188 0.16 -3.03 20.65
CA CYS A 188 1.13 -3.68 21.53
C CYS A 188 1.26 -5.19 21.30
N GLU A 189 0.38 -5.82 20.51
CA GLU A 189 0.32 -7.28 20.35
C GLU A 189 1.65 -7.89 19.89
N ASN A 190 2.41 -7.18 19.04
CA ASN A 190 3.67 -7.66 18.47
C ASN A 190 4.90 -6.90 18.98
N LEU A 191 4.76 -6.03 19.99
CA LEU A 191 5.90 -5.31 20.55
C LEU A 191 6.43 -6.03 21.79
N GLU A 192 7.60 -6.65 21.65
CA GLU A 192 8.33 -7.23 22.77
C GLU A 192 9.16 -6.17 23.49
N CYS A 193 8.77 -5.83 24.72
CA CYS A 193 9.53 -4.96 25.61
C CYS A 193 10.47 -5.78 26.50
N VAL A 194 11.63 -5.21 26.82
CA VAL A 194 12.58 -5.85 27.74
C VAL A 194 12.05 -5.70 29.15
N GLU A 195 11.94 -6.80 29.91
CA GLU A 195 11.53 -6.71 31.32
C GLU A 195 12.45 -5.73 32.08
N PRO A 196 11.89 -4.82 32.90
CA PRO A 196 10.50 -4.75 33.39
C PRO A 196 9.64 -3.70 32.67
N GLU A 197 10.01 -3.31 31.46
CA GLU A 197 9.17 -2.45 30.63
C GLU A 197 7.97 -3.25 30.11
N VAL A 198 6.84 -2.56 30.00
CA VAL A 198 5.61 -3.08 29.41
C VAL A 198 5.22 -2.17 28.25
N CYS A 199 4.61 -2.75 27.23
CA CYS A 199 4.08 -1.95 26.13
C CYS A 199 2.88 -1.14 26.62
N GLN A 200 2.93 0.16 26.39
CA GLN A 200 1.83 1.08 26.62
C GLN A 200 1.65 1.94 25.37
N LEU A 201 0.46 2.49 25.19
CA LEU A 201 0.19 3.43 24.10
C LEU A 201 0.47 4.85 24.57
N ASP A 202 1.13 5.65 23.72
CA ASP A 202 1.25 7.09 23.94
C ASP A 202 -0.01 7.87 23.50
N GLU A 203 0.03 9.20 23.57
CA GLU A 203 -1.07 10.08 23.16
C GLU A 203 -1.46 9.95 21.67
N ASP A 204 -0.51 9.52 20.83
CA ASP A 204 -0.72 9.25 19.40
C ASP A 204 -1.17 7.81 19.13
N ARG A 205 -1.42 7.01 20.17
CA ARG A 205 -1.72 5.58 20.09
C ARG A 205 -0.58 4.76 19.47
N LYS A 206 0.67 5.19 19.65
CA LYS A 206 1.86 4.42 19.24
C LYS A 206 2.33 3.54 20.41
N PRO A 207 2.72 2.28 20.13
CA PRO A 207 3.23 1.39 21.16
C PRO A 207 4.63 1.86 21.59
N VAL A 208 4.80 2.09 22.88
CA VAL A 208 6.03 2.52 23.53
C VAL A 208 6.31 1.65 24.75
N CYS A 209 7.55 1.20 24.90
CA CYS A 209 7.97 0.48 26.11
C CYS A 209 8.20 1.48 27.24
N ARG A 210 7.50 1.28 28.36
CA ARG A 210 7.63 2.10 29.57
C ARG A 210 7.66 1.19 30.78
N CYS A 211 8.29 1.65 31.87
CA CYS A 211 8.22 0.94 33.13
C CYS A 211 6.74 0.72 33.50
N GLY A 212 6.33 -0.52 33.75
CA GLY A 212 4.93 -0.80 34.09
C GLY A 212 4.47 0.04 35.28
N ASP A 213 3.27 0.61 35.23
CA ASP A 213 2.80 1.55 36.25
C ASP A 213 2.01 0.88 37.38
N SER A 214 1.55 -0.33 37.15
CA SER A 214 0.75 -1.12 38.09
C SER A 214 1.51 -2.36 38.54
N CYS A 215 1.59 -2.54 39.85
CA CYS A 215 1.95 -3.80 40.48
C CYS A 215 0.75 -4.32 41.28
N SER A 216 0.66 -5.63 41.47
CA SER A 216 -0.29 -6.22 42.42
C SER A 216 -0.09 -5.58 43.81
N LEU A 217 -1.19 -5.38 44.55
CA LEU A 217 -1.14 -4.92 45.95
C LEU A 217 -0.85 -6.06 46.93
N GLU A 218 -0.62 -7.27 46.43
CA GLU A 218 -0.17 -8.39 47.24
C GLU A 218 1.17 -8.06 47.91
N PHE A 219 1.22 -8.23 49.23
CA PHE A 219 2.39 -7.90 50.03
C PHE A 219 3.29 -9.13 50.21
N THR A 220 4.23 -9.30 49.28
CA THR A 220 5.25 -10.34 49.26
C THR A 220 6.64 -9.69 49.27
N PRO A 221 7.07 -9.10 50.40
CA PRO A 221 8.15 -8.12 50.42
C PRO A 221 9.50 -8.70 49.99
N VAL A 222 10.35 -7.85 49.42
CA VAL A 222 11.73 -8.17 49.04
C VAL A 222 12.68 -7.07 49.50
N CYS A 223 13.90 -7.44 49.89
CA CYS A 223 14.96 -6.49 50.22
C CYS A 223 15.83 -6.24 48.99
N GLY A 224 15.89 -4.98 48.53
CA GLY A 224 16.65 -4.57 47.36
C GLY A 224 18.13 -4.31 47.65
N SER A 225 18.95 -4.28 46.60
CA SER A 225 20.39 -4.01 46.66
C SER A 225 20.76 -2.62 47.21
N ASP A 226 19.80 -1.71 47.21
CA ASP A 226 19.89 -0.38 47.81
C ASP A 226 19.51 -0.37 49.31
N GLY A 227 19.26 -1.54 49.90
CA GLY A 227 18.86 -1.68 51.29
C GLY A 227 17.40 -1.29 51.57
N LYS A 228 16.58 -1.04 50.54
CA LYS A 228 15.16 -0.70 50.74
C LYS A 228 14.28 -1.93 50.66
N THR A 229 13.23 -1.94 51.49
CA THR A 229 12.16 -2.94 51.40
C THR A 229 11.17 -2.52 50.32
N TYR A 230 10.89 -3.41 49.39
CA TYR A 230 9.85 -3.25 48.38
C TYR A 230 8.66 -4.14 48.72
N SER A 231 7.44 -3.68 48.45
CA SER A 231 6.20 -4.41 48.77
C SER A 231 6.10 -5.76 48.08
N ASN A 232 6.66 -5.87 46.89
CA ASN A 232 6.84 -7.10 46.13
C ASN A 232 7.94 -6.93 45.08
N GLU A 233 8.28 -8.03 44.39
CA GLU A 233 9.28 -8.06 43.33
C GLU A 233 8.94 -7.12 42.17
N CYS A 234 7.65 -6.99 41.82
CA CYS A 234 7.21 -6.03 40.80
C CYS A 234 7.57 -4.59 41.19
N ALA A 235 7.30 -4.19 42.43
CA ALA A 235 7.63 -2.84 42.92
C ALA A 235 9.14 -2.56 42.87
N LEU A 236 9.98 -3.54 43.20
CA LEU A 236 11.44 -3.41 43.07
C LEU A 236 11.85 -3.22 41.60
N ARG A 237 11.34 -4.05 40.69
CA ARG A 237 11.66 -3.96 39.26
C ARG A 237 11.17 -2.64 38.65
N GLN A 238 9.99 -2.19 39.04
CA GLN A 238 9.42 -0.90 38.64
C GLN A 238 10.32 0.26 39.07
N GLU A 239 10.79 0.28 40.33
CA GLU A 239 11.72 1.30 40.81
C GLU A 239 13.07 1.22 40.10
N SER A 240 13.58 0.01 39.86
CA SER A 240 14.81 -0.23 39.09
C SER A 240 14.74 0.45 37.72
N CYS A 241 13.63 0.26 37.02
CA CYS A 241 13.37 0.84 35.72
C CYS A 241 13.21 2.36 35.77
N ARG A 242 12.32 2.88 36.63
CA ARG A 242 12.03 4.32 36.73
C ARG A 242 13.26 5.13 37.14
N SER A 243 14.05 4.61 38.07
CA SER A 243 15.25 5.27 38.57
C SER A 243 16.50 5.01 37.72
N LYS A 244 16.39 4.15 36.68
CA LYS A 244 17.50 3.67 35.85
C LYS A 244 18.67 3.10 36.68
N LYS A 245 18.33 2.45 37.80
CA LYS A 245 19.29 1.77 38.67
C LYS A 245 19.24 0.28 38.41
N SER A 246 20.37 -0.40 38.57
CA SER A 246 20.41 -1.87 38.57
C SER A 246 20.10 -2.36 39.98
N LEU A 247 18.80 -2.46 40.32
CA LEU A 247 18.36 -2.99 41.60
C LEU A 247 18.16 -4.50 41.47
N ARG A 248 18.80 -5.25 42.35
CA ARG A 248 18.61 -6.71 42.47
C ARG A 248 17.99 -7.05 43.81
N ILE A 249 17.21 -8.13 43.84
CA ILE A 249 16.73 -8.70 45.09
C ILE A 249 17.93 -9.32 45.81
N ILE A 250 18.17 -8.87 47.04
CA ILE A 250 19.16 -9.49 47.92
C ILE A 250 18.53 -10.73 48.59
N TYR A 251 17.33 -10.58 49.16
CA TYR A 251 16.58 -11.68 49.78
C TYR A 251 15.08 -11.38 49.81
N ARG A 252 14.25 -12.42 49.99
CA ARG A 252 12.80 -12.29 50.20
C ARG A 252 12.51 -11.95 51.66
N GLY A 253 11.65 -10.97 51.90
CA GLY A 253 11.35 -10.39 53.20
C GLY A 253 11.65 -8.90 53.27
N THR A 254 11.35 -8.28 54.41
CA THR A 254 11.67 -6.87 54.67
C THR A 254 13.15 -6.70 55.05
N CYS A 255 13.79 -5.62 54.66
CA CYS A 255 15.13 -5.28 55.12
C CYS A 255 15.14 -5.05 56.63
N THR A 256 16.07 -5.71 57.35
CA THR A 256 16.20 -5.61 58.81
C THR A 256 16.87 -4.31 59.28
N SER A 257 17.89 -3.82 58.56
CA SER A 257 18.69 -2.65 58.98
C SER A 257 19.01 -1.65 57.87
N GLY A 258 18.42 -1.79 56.68
CA GLY A 258 18.68 -0.89 55.55
C GLY A 258 20.08 -0.98 54.93
N VAL A 259 20.93 -1.88 55.44
CA VAL A 259 22.30 -2.11 54.99
C VAL A 259 22.36 -3.51 54.40
N ASN A 260 23.00 -3.66 53.23
CA ASN A 260 23.26 -4.98 52.66
C ASN A 260 24.10 -5.80 53.66
N PRO A 261 23.58 -6.90 54.23
CA PRO A 261 24.31 -7.71 55.22
C PRO A 261 25.67 -8.22 54.72
N CYS A 262 25.83 -8.39 53.40
CA CYS A 262 27.08 -8.79 52.77
C CYS A 262 28.11 -7.66 52.63
N SER A 263 27.75 -6.41 52.90
CA SER A 263 28.69 -5.28 52.81
C SER A 263 29.75 -5.27 53.92
N SER A 264 29.44 -5.89 55.07
CA SER A 264 30.33 -5.96 56.24
C SER A 264 30.96 -7.35 56.44
N VAL A 265 30.61 -8.33 55.59
CA VAL A 265 31.10 -9.70 55.71
C VAL A 265 32.24 -9.92 54.71
N ILE A 266 33.39 -10.33 55.22
CA ILE A 266 34.57 -10.70 54.41
C ILE A 266 34.62 -12.22 54.40
N CYS A 267 34.39 -12.82 53.24
CA CYS A 267 34.45 -14.26 53.05
C CYS A 267 35.86 -14.75 52.73
N SER A 268 36.13 -16.03 52.98
CA SER A 268 37.42 -16.68 52.71
C SER A 268 37.62 -16.91 51.20
N LEU A 269 38.82 -17.34 50.80
CA LEU A 269 39.19 -17.48 49.39
C LEU A 269 38.21 -18.40 48.63
N GLY A 270 37.45 -17.84 47.67
CA GLY A 270 36.51 -18.59 46.83
C GLY A 270 35.10 -18.76 47.42
N GLU A 271 34.84 -18.24 48.62
CA GLU A 271 33.49 -18.18 49.19
C GLU A 271 32.77 -16.92 48.67
N GLU A 272 31.49 -17.07 48.35
CA GLU A 272 30.62 -15.95 48.03
C GLU A 272 29.71 -15.64 49.21
N CYS A 273 29.52 -14.35 49.49
CA CYS A 273 28.56 -13.94 50.48
C CYS A 273 27.14 -14.13 49.94
N VAL A 274 26.41 -15.05 50.53
CA VAL A 274 24.99 -15.26 50.29
C VAL A 274 24.20 -14.81 51.51
N ILE A 275 22.93 -14.47 51.32
CA ILE A 275 22.07 -14.06 52.43
C ILE A 275 21.00 -15.12 52.65
N SER A 276 21.01 -15.69 53.84
CA SER A 276 20.04 -16.69 54.26
C SER A 276 18.61 -16.14 54.18
N LYS A 277 17.63 -17.03 54.19
CA LYS A 277 16.19 -16.69 54.28
C LYS A 277 15.81 -15.82 55.49
N PHE A 278 16.72 -15.68 56.46
CA PHE A 278 16.56 -14.88 57.66
C PHE A 278 17.23 -13.48 57.55
N GLY A 279 17.75 -13.12 56.39
CA GLY A 279 18.43 -11.83 56.18
C GLY A 279 19.83 -11.74 56.78
N ILE A 280 20.42 -12.90 57.14
CA ILE A 280 21.78 -13.00 57.71
C ILE A 280 22.76 -13.34 56.58
N ALA A 281 23.82 -12.55 56.44
CA ALA A 281 24.92 -12.85 55.52
C ALA A 281 25.75 -14.04 56.02
N GLN A 282 25.98 -14.99 55.12
CA GLN A 282 26.76 -16.20 55.32
C GLN A 282 27.70 -16.36 54.12
N CYS A 283 28.91 -16.84 54.39
CA CYS A 283 29.85 -17.18 53.33
C CYS A 283 29.59 -18.63 52.92
N GLU A 284 29.23 -18.84 51.66
CA GLU A 284 29.00 -20.17 51.11
C GLU A 284 29.85 -20.33 49.85
N CYS A 285 30.37 -21.53 49.63
CA CYS A 285 31.02 -21.86 48.37
C CYS A 285 29.95 -21.94 47.27
N PRO A 286 30.17 -21.35 46.08
CA PRO A 286 29.25 -21.48 44.97
C PRO A 286 29.03 -22.96 44.63
N SER A 287 27.79 -23.42 44.71
CA SER A 287 27.44 -24.83 44.48
C SER A 287 27.36 -25.20 43.01
N GLN A 288 27.40 -24.21 42.12
CA GLN A 288 27.36 -24.38 40.66
C GLN A 288 28.44 -23.50 40.03
N CYS A 289 29.37 -24.14 39.32
CA CYS A 289 30.30 -23.44 38.46
C CYS A 289 29.60 -22.98 37.18
N GLU A 290 30.05 -21.88 36.57
CA GLU A 290 29.60 -21.49 35.23
C GLU A 290 29.81 -22.64 34.23
N SER A 291 28.92 -22.75 33.25
CA SER A 291 28.96 -23.82 32.23
C SER A 291 30.19 -23.74 31.31
N VAL A 292 30.90 -22.60 31.32
CA VAL A 292 32.12 -22.37 30.55
C VAL A 292 33.29 -22.23 31.51
N VAL A 293 34.06 -23.31 31.68
CA VAL A 293 35.26 -23.32 32.54
C VAL A 293 36.54 -23.43 31.72
N ARG A 294 37.59 -22.74 32.18
CA ARG A 294 38.98 -23.02 31.79
C ARG A 294 39.62 -23.88 32.88
N PRO A 295 40.21 -25.05 32.56
CA PRO A 295 40.84 -25.89 33.56
C PRO A 295 42.04 -25.18 34.19
N VAL A 296 42.20 -25.34 35.50
CA VAL A 296 43.27 -24.72 36.29
C VAL A 296 43.86 -25.77 37.24
N CYS A 297 45.17 -25.73 37.47
CA CYS A 297 45.81 -26.66 38.40
C CYS A 297 45.70 -26.11 39.83
N GLY A 298 45.05 -26.85 40.72
CA GLY A 298 44.96 -26.55 42.14
C GLY A 298 46.27 -26.79 42.88
N ASN A 299 46.40 -26.20 44.07
CA ASN A 299 47.59 -26.35 44.92
C ASN A 299 47.83 -27.81 45.39
N ASN A 300 46.86 -28.71 45.20
CA ASN A 300 46.98 -30.15 45.42
C ASN A 300 47.50 -30.91 44.19
N GLY A 301 47.87 -30.21 43.11
CA GLY A 301 48.36 -30.80 41.86
C GLY A 301 47.28 -31.44 40.98
N GLN A 302 45.99 -31.24 41.29
CA GLN A 302 44.89 -31.70 40.45
C GLN A 302 44.46 -30.60 39.49
N THR A 303 44.18 -30.98 38.24
CA THR A 303 43.71 -30.08 37.16
C THR A 303 42.19 -30.07 37.08
#